data_AF-A0A2N2EA11-F1
#
_entry.id   AF-A0A2N2EA11-F1
#
_cell.length_a   1.000
_cell.length_b   1.000
_cell.length_c   1.000
_cell.angle_alpha   90.00
_cell.angle_beta   90.00
_cell.angle_gamma   90.00
#
_symmetry.space_group_name_H-M   'P 1'
#
loop_
_entity.id
_entity.type
_entity.pdbx_description
1 polymer ?
#
loop_
_entity_poly.entity_id
_entity_poly.type
_entity_poly.pdbx_seq_one_letter_code
_entity_poly.pdbx_strand_id
1 'polypeptide(L)'
;MNKKGLLSLVIIAIIVGGFYLWQKNNTKKQTSSVPDLQKGISGINTLKELAEENSKSGPLYYTTDGEPITVSRITEPFNYSASLLEKRAEDCGSYHEEGYFDELISKFSGGNKIVYDFEYQEGDGSSYVVTILPNKPRYVSLGQFKADFDLCETGGDTYPYMMSRDWLLFINSCGSGFDDGSGILHSCDEAKKIIEPNIEL
;
A
#
# COMPACT_ATOMS: atom_id res chain seq x y z
N MET A 1 21.94 57.53 -38.47
CA MET A 1 21.15 56.30 -38.28
C MET A 1 21.85 55.43 -37.24
N ASN A 2 21.17 55.21 -36.11
CA ASN A 2 21.75 54.75 -34.85
C ASN A 2 22.00 53.24 -34.83
N LYS A 3 23.29 52.85 -34.71
CA LYS A 3 23.80 51.47 -34.69
C LYS A 3 23.33 50.59 -33.51
N LYS A 4 22.45 51.10 -32.63
CA LYS A 4 21.96 50.37 -31.44
C LYS A 4 20.70 49.53 -31.70
N GLY A 5 19.95 49.78 -32.78
CA GLY A 5 18.77 48.98 -33.14
C GLY A 5 19.06 47.68 -33.89
N LEU A 6 20.24 47.57 -34.52
CA LEU A 6 20.60 46.38 -35.31
C LEU A 6 21.17 45.24 -34.43
N LEU A 7 21.69 45.55 -33.24
CA LEU A 7 22.35 44.56 -32.37
C LEU A 7 21.34 43.73 -31.53
N SER A 8 20.19 44.29 -31.14
CA SER A 8 19.18 43.55 -30.37
C SER A 8 18.45 42.47 -31.18
N LEU A 9 18.30 42.63 -32.49
CA LEU A 9 17.64 41.63 -33.34
C LEU A 9 18.52 40.40 -33.62
N VAL A 10 19.85 40.58 -33.63
CA VAL A 10 20.80 39.48 -33.84
C VAL A 10 20.87 38.55 -32.62
N ILE A 11 20.73 39.09 -31.40
CA ILE A 11 20.81 38.29 -30.16
C ILE A 11 19.58 37.38 -29.99
N ILE A 12 18.39 37.85 -30.36
CA ILE A 12 17.15 37.05 -30.27
C ILE A 12 17.16 35.89 -31.27
N ALA A 13 17.70 36.09 -32.48
CA ALA A 13 17.83 35.03 -33.47
C ALA A 13 18.80 33.91 -33.05
N ILE A 14 19.87 34.24 -32.29
CA ILE A 14 20.85 33.25 -31.80
C ILE A 14 20.25 32.38 -30.69
N ILE A 15 19.43 32.94 -29.80
CA ILE A 15 18.80 32.19 -28.70
C ILE A 15 17.73 31.22 -29.24
N VAL A 16 16.92 31.64 -30.22
CA VAL A 16 15.90 30.77 -30.82
C VAL A 16 16.52 29.71 -31.76
N GLY A 17 17.54 30.08 -32.54
CA GLY A 17 18.26 29.14 -33.41
C GLY A 17 19.09 28.11 -32.65
N GLY A 18 19.70 28.50 -31.52
CA GLY A 18 20.46 27.60 -30.65
C GLY A 18 19.59 26.55 -29.97
N PHE A 19 18.38 26.91 -29.53
CA PHE A 19 17.44 25.97 -28.91
C PHE A 19 16.88 24.96 -29.93
N TYR A 20 16.60 25.40 -31.16
CA TYR A 20 16.10 24.53 -32.23
C TYR A 20 17.17 23.52 -32.71
N LEU A 21 18.45 23.92 -32.77
CA LEU A 21 19.55 23.02 -33.09
C LEU A 21 19.90 22.07 -31.94
N TRP A 22 19.78 22.51 -30.68
CA TRP A 22 19.99 21.64 -29.52
C TRP A 22 18.90 20.56 -29.40
N GLN A 23 17.63 20.90 -29.65
CA GLN A 23 16.53 19.92 -29.67
C GLN A 23 16.69 18.89 -30.81
N LYS A 24 17.22 19.31 -31.97
CA LYS A 24 17.46 18.43 -33.13
C LYS A 24 18.69 17.52 -32.98
N ASN A 25 19.67 17.90 -32.14
CA ASN A 25 20.88 17.09 -31.93
C ASN A 25 20.73 16.06 -30.80
N ASN A 26 19.77 16.25 -29.88
CA ASN A 26 19.43 15.27 -28.83
C ASN A 26 18.41 14.21 -29.26
N THR A 27 17.88 14.28 -30.49
CA THR A 27 16.93 13.30 -31.05
C THR A 27 17.58 12.27 -31.99
N LYS A 28 18.91 12.19 -32.04
CA LYS A 28 19.62 11.22 -32.89
C LYS A 28 20.66 10.39 -32.12
N LYS A 29 20.16 9.57 -31.20
CA LYS A 29 20.72 8.24 -30.92
C LYS A 29 19.60 7.27 -30.56
N GLN A 30 18.91 6.76 -31.59
CA GLN A 30 18.43 5.37 -31.63
C GLN A 30 17.94 5.08 -33.05
N THR A 31 18.82 4.50 -33.86
CA THR A 31 18.47 3.98 -35.18
C THR A 31 18.15 2.49 -35.04
N SER A 32 16.91 2.16 -35.39
CA SER A 32 16.41 0.93 -35.98
C SER A 32 16.64 -0.41 -35.28
N SER A 33 15.56 -0.91 -34.67
CA SER A 33 14.75 -1.91 -35.36
C SER A 33 13.27 -1.60 -35.06
N VAL A 34 12.41 -1.73 -36.07
CA VAL A 34 10.95 -1.57 -35.91
C VAL A 34 10.50 -2.56 -34.81
N PRO A 35 9.91 -2.11 -33.68
CA PRO A 35 9.17 -3.02 -32.83
C PRO A 35 7.88 -3.34 -33.58
N ASP A 36 7.85 -4.55 -34.08
CA ASP A 36 6.67 -5.31 -34.42
C ASP A 36 5.40 -4.79 -33.69
N LEU A 37 4.37 -4.40 -34.45
CA LEU A 37 3.10 -3.92 -33.90
C LEU A 37 2.43 -4.99 -33.00
N GLN A 38 2.90 -6.24 -33.01
CA GLN A 38 2.48 -7.28 -32.08
C GLN A 38 3.04 -7.10 -30.65
N LYS A 39 4.17 -6.40 -30.46
CA LYS A 39 4.81 -6.21 -29.14
C LYS A 39 4.14 -5.12 -28.29
N GLY A 40 3.49 -4.15 -28.92
CA GLY A 40 2.69 -3.13 -28.23
C GLY A 40 1.39 -3.69 -27.66
N ILE A 41 0.80 -4.70 -28.30
CA ILE A 41 -0.42 -5.36 -27.84
C ILE A 41 -0.14 -6.23 -26.60
N SER A 42 1.02 -6.89 -26.56
CA SER A 42 1.46 -7.66 -25.38
C SER A 42 1.57 -6.76 -24.15
N GLY A 43 2.20 -5.59 -24.23
CA GLY A 43 2.37 -4.68 -23.09
C GLY A 43 1.07 -4.02 -22.60
N ILE A 44 0.12 -3.75 -23.51
CA ILE A 44 -1.20 -3.23 -23.13
C ILE A 44 -2.04 -4.31 -22.45
N ASN A 45 -1.94 -5.57 -22.92
CA ASN A 45 -2.57 -6.69 -22.25
C ASN A 45 -1.95 -6.96 -20.88
N THR A 46 -0.63 -6.90 -20.73
CA THR A 46 0.05 -7.06 -19.42
C THR A 46 -0.30 -5.93 -18.44
N LEU A 47 -0.39 -4.68 -18.89
CA LEU A 47 -0.82 -3.56 -18.03
C LEU A 47 -2.30 -3.64 -17.66
N LYS A 48 -3.13 -4.16 -18.57
CA LYS A 48 -4.57 -4.38 -18.32
C LYS A 48 -4.81 -5.60 -17.45
N GLU A 49 -3.98 -6.63 -17.56
CA GLU A 49 -3.98 -7.84 -16.73
C GLU A 49 -3.46 -7.53 -15.34
N LEU A 50 -2.38 -6.74 -15.19
CA LEU A 50 -1.97 -6.14 -13.92
C LEU A 50 -3.06 -5.23 -13.36
N ALA A 51 -3.69 -4.37 -14.15
CA ALA A 51 -4.78 -3.51 -13.66
C ALA A 51 -6.05 -4.30 -13.29
N GLU A 52 -6.37 -5.40 -13.97
CA GLU A 52 -7.49 -6.27 -13.67
C GLU A 52 -7.20 -7.19 -12.48
N GLU A 53 -5.96 -7.65 -12.32
CA GLU A 53 -5.46 -8.36 -11.15
C GLU A 53 -5.43 -7.43 -9.93
N ASN A 54 -4.92 -6.21 -10.06
CA ASN A 54 -4.97 -5.15 -9.03
C ASN A 54 -6.42 -4.76 -8.70
N SER A 55 -7.31 -4.74 -9.69
CA SER A 55 -8.75 -4.50 -9.44
C SER A 55 -9.39 -5.67 -8.69
N LYS A 56 -8.88 -6.90 -8.83
CA LYS A 56 -9.35 -8.08 -8.09
C LYS A 56 -8.69 -8.20 -6.71
N SER A 57 -7.41 -7.84 -6.58
CA SER A 57 -6.64 -7.85 -5.34
C SER A 57 -6.95 -6.64 -4.47
N GLY A 58 -7.66 -5.61 -4.94
CA GLY A 58 -7.98 -4.43 -4.14
C GLY A 58 -6.75 -3.53 -3.90
N PRO A 59 -6.74 -2.69 -2.85
CA PRO A 59 -5.64 -1.76 -2.59
C PRO A 59 -4.35 -2.43 -2.07
N LEU A 60 -4.33 -3.76 -1.92
CA LEU A 60 -3.15 -4.52 -1.50
C LEU A 60 -2.46 -5.14 -2.71
N TYR A 61 -1.16 -4.91 -2.81
CA TYR A 61 -0.27 -5.64 -3.71
C TYR A 61 0.50 -6.68 -2.88
N TYR A 62 0.63 -7.90 -3.42
CA TYR A 62 1.37 -9.01 -2.81
C TYR A 62 1.77 -10.03 -3.89
N THR A 63 2.71 -10.93 -3.59
CA THR A 63 3.06 -12.07 -4.44
C THR A 63 3.06 -13.37 -3.63
N THR A 64 2.66 -14.46 -4.28
CA THR A 64 2.67 -15.82 -3.73
C THR A 64 3.30 -16.81 -4.72
N ASP A 65 4.12 -16.34 -5.65
CA ASP A 65 4.57 -17.14 -6.79
C ASP A 65 5.37 -18.38 -6.35
N GLY A 66 4.81 -19.56 -6.62
CA GLY A 66 5.42 -20.85 -6.29
C GLY A 66 5.29 -21.26 -4.83
N GLU A 67 4.62 -20.47 -4.00
CA GLU A 67 4.43 -20.73 -2.57
C GLU A 67 3.06 -21.39 -2.32
N PRO A 68 2.93 -22.32 -1.34
CA PRO A 68 1.69 -23.02 -1.06
C PRO A 68 0.74 -22.16 -0.20
N ILE A 69 0.46 -20.95 -0.66
CA ILE A 69 -0.45 -19.98 -0.02
C ILE A 69 -1.76 -19.93 -0.78
N THR A 70 -2.87 -20.03 -0.04
CA THR A 70 -4.19 -19.65 -0.55
C THR A 70 -4.60 -18.31 0.02
N VAL A 71 -5.19 -17.47 -0.83
CA VAL A 71 -5.65 -16.13 -0.42
C VAL A 71 -7.16 -16.07 -0.53
N SER A 72 -7.82 -15.68 0.55
CA SER A 72 -9.23 -15.28 0.53
C SER A 72 -9.35 -13.79 0.82
N ARG A 73 -10.36 -13.17 0.21
CA ARG A 73 -10.62 -11.73 0.33
C ARG A 73 -12.09 -11.51 0.61
N ILE A 74 -12.37 -10.76 1.67
CA ILE A 74 -13.72 -10.32 2.01
C ILE A 74 -13.76 -8.80 2.19
N THR A 75 -14.91 -8.22 1.87
CA THR A 75 -15.22 -6.83 2.21
C THR A 75 -16.35 -6.85 3.22
N GLU A 76 -16.11 -6.31 4.41
CA GLU A 76 -17.06 -6.31 5.50
C GLU A 76 -17.19 -4.91 6.12
N PRO A 77 -18.29 -4.61 6.84
CA PRO A 77 -18.46 -3.32 7.49
C PRO A 77 -17.34 -3.04 8.49
N PHE A 78 -16.95 -1.77 8.60
CA PHE A 78 -16.09 -1.33 9.70
C PHE A 78 -16.83 -1.53 11.03
N ASN A 79 -16.22 -2.31 11.93
CA ASN A 79 -16.87 -2.81 13.16
C ASN A 79 -16.07 -2.55 14.44
N TYR A 80 -15.06 -1.67 14.41
CA TYR A 80 -14.38 -1.25 15.63
C TYR A 80 -15.30 -0.34 16.44
N SER A 81 -15.36 -0.56 17.76
CA SER A 81 -16.13 0.27 18.69
C SER A 81 -15.21 1.19 19.49
N ALA A 82 -15.73 2.35 19.90
CA ALA A 82 -15.01 3.26 20.79
C ALA A 82 -14.63 2.56 22.10
N SER A 83 -15.58 1.83 22.70
CA SER A 83 -15.37 1.06 23.92
C SER A 83 -14.22 0.04 23.86
N LEU A 84 -13.96 -0.55 22.67
CA LEU A 84 -12.85 -1.47 22.49
C LEU A 84 -11.51 -0.72 22.53
N LEU A 85 -11.44 0.44 21.87
CA LEU A 85 -10.23 1.25 21.84
C LEU A 85 -9.97 1.94 23.19
N GLU A 86 -11.01 2.40 23.87
CA GLU A 86 -10.95 2.93 25.24
C GLU A 86 -10.37 1.91 26.21
N LYS A 87 -10.94 0.69 26.22
CA LYS A 87 -10.44 -0.37 27.08
C LYS A 87 -8.97 -0.68 26.80
N ARG A 88 -8.57 -0.73 25.53
CA ARG A 88 -7.14 -0.90 25.17
C ARG A 88 -6.31 0.25 25.70
N ALA A 89 -6.73 1.50 25.51
CA ALA A 89 -6.01 2.67 26.02
C ALA A 89 -5.83 2.60 27.55
N GLU A 90 -6.88 2.23 28.27
CA GLU A 90 -6.85 2.02 29.73
C GLU A 90 -5.88 0.91 30.14
N ASP A 91 -5.96 -0.26 29.50
CA ASP A 91 -5.06 -1.40 29.74
C ASP A 91 -3.58 -1.01 29.47
N CYS A 92 -3.37 -0.07 28.55
CA CYS A 92 -2.07 0.47 28.16
C CYS A 92 -1.61 1.67 29.01
N GLY A 93 -2.44 2.20 29.91
CA GLY A 93 -2.16 3.40 30.69
C GLY A 93 -2.09 4.70 29.85
N SER A 94 -2.67 4.69 28.65
CA SER A 94 -2.86 5.88 27.83
C SER A 94 -4.16 6.58 28.19
N TYR A 95 -4.11 7.90 28.35
CA TYR A 95 -5.26 8.71 28.70
C TYR A 95 -5.63 9.63 27.55
N HIS A 96 -6.90 9.59 27.17
CA HIS A 96 -7.49 10.44 26.14
C HIS A 96 -8.66 11.22 26.74
N GLU A 97 -9.04 12.30 26.06
CA GLU A 97 -10.21 13.10 26.42
C GLU A 97 -11.51 12.28 26.27
N GLU A 98 -12.53 12.58 27.07
CA GLU A 98 -13.84 11.95 26.93
C GLU A 98 -14.38 12.16 25.50
N GLY A 99 -14.86 11.08 24.87
CA GLY A 99 -15.38 11.11 23.50
C GLY A 99 -14.32 11.09 22.39
N TYR A 100 -13.02 11.00 22.72
CA TYR A 100 -11.95 10.89 21.73
C TYR A 100 -12.16 9.73 20.76
N PHE A 101 -12.42 8.53 21.29
CA PHE A 101 -12.58 7.33 20.48
C PHE A 101 -13.93 7.31 19.75
N ASP A 102 -14.99 7.91 20.30
CA ASP A 102 -16.23 8.12 19.56
C ASP A 102 -16.00 9.01 18.33
N GLU A 103 -15.28 10.12 18.48
CA GLU A 103 -14.93 10.99 17.35
C GLU A 103 -14.07 10.25 16.33
N LEU A 104 -13.06 9.49 16.77
CA LEU A 104 -12.21 8.68 15.90
C LEU A 104 -13.05 7.68 15.09
N ILE A 105 -13.86 6.87 15.75
CA ILE A 105 -14.69 5.84 15.12
C ILE A 105 -15.73 6.47 14.18
N SER A 106 -16.28 7.64 14.51
CA SER A 106 -17.24 8.35 13.67
C SER A 106 -16.67 8.68 12.28
N LYS A 107 -15.35 8.92 12.17
CA LYS A 107 -14.66 9.19 10.88
C LYS A 107 -14.73 7.99 9.94
N PHE A 108 -14.92 6.79 10.48
CA PHE A 108 -15.02 5.55 9.70
C PHE A 108 -16.46 5.11 9.41
N SER A 109 -17.46 5.75 10.02
CA SER A 109 -18.88 5.40 9.94
C SER A 109 -19.37 5.17 8.50
N GLY A 110 -20.22 4.14 8.33
CA GLY A 110 -20.74 3.69 7.04
C GLY A 110 -19.67 3.20 6.06
N GLY A 111 -18.43 3.00 6.52
CA GLY A 111 -17.33 2.45 5.73
C GLY A 111 -17.25 0.93 5.79
N ASN A 112 -16.50 0.38 4.85
CA ASN A 112 -16.10 -1.02 4.85
C ASN A 112 -14.60 -1.13 5.08
N LYS A 113 -14.19 -2.31 5.52
CA LYS A 113 -12.82 -2.78 5.53
C LYS A 113 -12.67 -3.95 4.57
N ILE A 114 -11.46 -4.13 4.06
CA ILE A 114 -11.10 -5.27 3.21
C ILE A 114 -10.17 -6.14 4.03
N VAL A 115 -10.52 -7.42 4.17
CA VAL A 115 -9.72 -8.39 4.92
C VAL A 115 -9.17 -9.40 3.92
N TYR A 116 -7.86 -9.60 3.97
CA TYR A 116 -7.12 -10.62 3.25
C TYR A 116 -6.69 -11.67 4.26
N ASP A 117 -6.99 -12.91 3.95
CA ASP A 117 -6.65 -14.07 4.76
C ASP A 117 -5.70 -14.93 3.92
N PHE A 118 -4.46 -15.04 4.39
CA PHE A 118 -3.39 -15.81 3.77
C PHE A 118 -3.16 -17.08 4.58
N GLU A 119 -3.56 -18.21 4.02
CA GLU A 119 -3.46 -19.52 4.65
C GLU A 119 -2.34 -20.34 3.99
N TYR A 120 -1.38 -20.82 4.79
CA TYR A 120 -0.33 -21.74 4.36
C TYR A 120 -0.86 -23.18 4.39
N GLN A 121 -0.92 -23.81 3.22
CA GLN A 121 -1.66 -25.07 3.02
C GLN A 121 -1.06 -26.30 3.71
N GLU A 122 0.20 -26.24 4.15
CA GLU A 122 0.91 -27.40 4.72
C GLU A 122 1.05 -27.35 6.25
N GLY A 123 0.34 -26.44 6.94
CA GLY A 123 0.43 -26.30 8.40
C GLY A 123 -0.88 -26.59 9.15
N ASP A 124 -0.99 -26.02 10.35
CA ASP A 124 -2.15 -26.10 11.26
C ASP A 124 -3.44 -25.38 10.78
N GLY A 125 -3.45 -24.74 9.60
CA GLY A 125 -4.60 -24.01 9.05
C GLY A 125 -4.84 -22.62 9.67
N SER A 126 -3.93 -22.11 10.49
CA SER A 126 -3.98 -20.71 10.95
C SER A 126 -3.61 -19.72 9.84
N SER A 127 -4.15 -18.50 9.90
CA SER A 127 -3.98 -17.54 8.80
C SER A 127 -3.29 -16.25 9.22
N TYR A 128 -2.42 -15.77 8.33
CA TYR A 128 -1.91 -14.40 8.38
C TYR A 128 -2.97 -13.47 7.79
N VAL A 129 -3.38 -12.48 8.57
CA VAL A 129 -4.52 -11.61 8.23
C VAL A 129 -4.04 -10.18 8.03
N VAL A 130 -4.33 -9.63 6.85
CA VAL A 130 -4.08 -8.24 6.49
C VAL A 130 -5.42 -7.53 6.34
N THR A 131 -5.63 -6.44 7.08
CA THR A 131 -6.85 -5.64 7.02
C THR A 131 -6.55 -4.26 6.46
N ILE A 132 -7.33 -3.81 5.50
CA ILE A 132 -7.22 -2.49 4.89
C ILE A 132 -8.47 -1.65 5.17
N LEU A 133 -8.24 -0.42 5.61
CA LEU A 133 -9.24 0.63 5.77
C LEU A 133 -8.94 1.82 4.85
N PRO A 134 -9.95 2.52 4.32
CA PRO A 134 -9.72 3.82 3.72
C PRO A 134 -9.19 4.80 4.77
N ASN A 135 -8.21 5.64 4.40
CA ASN A 135 -7.66 6.69 5.24
C ASN A 135 -8.61 7.90 5.35
N LYS A 136 -9.84 7.67 5.84
CA LYS A 136 -10.86 8.72 6.04
C LYS A 136 -10.41 9.81 7.02
N PRO A 137 -9.69 9.52 8.12
CA PRO A 137 -9.15 10.56 9.01
C PRO A 137 -8.07 11.43 8.37
N ARG A 138 -7.53 11.01 7.22
CA ARG A 138 -6.44 11.69 6.51
C ARG A 138 -5.15 11.79 7.33
N TYR A 139 -4.76 10.68 7.96
CA TYR A 139 -3.43 10.58 8.55
C TYR A 139 -2.38 10.93 7.49
N VAL A 140 -1.36 11.68 7.91
CA VAL A 140 -0.25 12.09 7.04
C VAL A 140 1.04 11.36 7.37
N SER A 141 1.07 10.60 8.47
CA SER A 141 2.21 9.78 8.87
C SER A 141 1.77 8.53 9.63
N LEU A 142 2.57 7.47 9.51
CA LEU A 142 2.34 6.21 10.22
C LEU A 142 2.33 6.41 11.74
N GLY A 143 3.10 7.38 12.26
CA GLY A 143 3.10 7.72 13.68
C GLY A 143 1.77 8.24 14.20
N GLN A 144 1.03 9.05 13.41
CA GLN A 144 -0.31 9.49 13.78
C GLN A 144 -1.30 8.34 13.76
N PHE A 145 -1.22 7.50 12.73
CA PHE A 145 -2.05 6.30 12.63
C PHE A 145 -1.80 5.35 13.82
N LYS A 146 -0.53 5.13 14.18
CA LYS A 146 -0.14 4.34 15.36
C LYS A 146 -0.63 4.96 16.67
N ALA A 147 -0.57 6.28 16.84
CA ALA A 147 -1.04 6.91 18.08
C ALA A 147 -2.53 6.62 18.39
N ASP A 148 -3.34 6.37 17.35
CA ASP A 148 -4.78 6.12 17.50
C ASP A 148 -5.14 4.64 17.67
N PHE A 149 -4.29 3.73 17.18
CA PHE A 149 -4.63 2.31 17.08
C PHE A 149 -3.59 1.35 17.66
N ASP A 150 -2.38 1.81 17.94
CA ASP A 150 -1.24 1.04 18.46
C ASP A 150 -0.97 1.39 19.94
N LEU A 151 -1.97 1.15 20.78
CA LEU A 151 -2.02 1.73 22.13
C LEU A 151 -1.01 1.11 23.11
N CYS A 152 -0.57 -0.15 22.94
CA CYS A 152 0.59 -0.71 23.66
C CYS A 152 1.16 -2.04 23.11
N GLU A 153 1.01 -2.36 21.82
CA GLU A 153 1.58 -3.57 21.18
C GLU A 153 1.24 -4.94 21.86
N THR A 154 0.45 -4.96 22.93
CA THR A 154 0.31 -6.10 23.84
C THR A 154 -1.14 -6.57 23.86
N GLY A 155 -1.42 -7.66 23.14
CA GLY A 155 -2.73 -8.34 23.18
C GLY A 155 -3.75 -7.86 22.15
N GLY A 156 -3.34 -7.07 21.16
CA GLY A 156 -4.14 -6.84 19.96
C GLY A 156 -4.01 -8.00 18.97
N ASP A 157 -5.10 -8.38 18.30
CA ASP A 157 -4.99 -9.30 17.15
C ASP A 157 -4.58 -8.58 15.86
N THR A 158 -4.55 -7.24 15.85
CA THR A 158 -4.25 -6.42 14.67
C THR A 158 -3.51 -5.14 15.03
N TYR A 159 -2.49 -4.78 14.25
CA TYR A 159 -1.56 -3.67 14.51
C TYR A 159 -1.39 -2.79 13.28
N PRO A 160 -1.35 -1.46 13.42
CA PRO A 160 -0.97 -0.55 12.34
C PRO A 160 0.41 -0.89 11.78
N TYR A 161 0.48 -1.16 10.48
CA TYR A 161 1.72 -1.59 9.82
C TYR A 161 2.22 -0.56 8.81
N MET A 162 1.36 -0.16 7.88
CA MET A 162 1.69 0.81 6.84
C MET A 162 0.48 1.64 6.43
N MET A 163 0.73 2.70 5.67
CA MET A 163 -0.32 3.56 5.13
C MET A 163 0.12 4.22 3.83
N SER A 164 -0.87 4.54 3.00
CA SER A 164 -0.74 5.45 1.87
C SER A 164 -1.63 6.68 2.09
N ARG A 165 -1.75 7.53 1.07
CA ARG A 165 -2.68 8.67 1.13
C ARG A 165 -4.12 8.22 1.32
N ASP A 166 -4.48 7.09 0.69
CA ASP A 166 -5.87 6.66 0.57
C ASP A 166 -6.19 5.46 1.46
N TRP A 167 -5.19 4.75 1.98
CA TRP A 167 -5.37 3.47 2.69
C TRP A 167 -4.53 3.35 3.95
N LEU A 168 -5.07 2.63 4.93
CA LEU A 168 -4.44 2.23 6.19
C LEU A 168 -4.41 0.71 6.23
N LEU A 169 -3.27 0.13 6.60
CA LEU A 169 -3.09 -1.31 6.65
C LEU A 169 -2.73 -1.76 8.06
N PHE A 170 -3.44 -2.80 8.50
CA PHE A 170 -3.19 -3.51 9.73
C PHE A 170 -2.77 -4.95 9.42
N ILE A 171 -1.89 -5.51 10.24
CA ILE A 171 -1.50 -6.93 10.17
C ILE A 171 -1.79 -7.60 11.52
N ASN A 172 -2.02 -8.91 11.53
CA ASN A 172 -2.08 -9.68 12.78
C ASN A 172 -0.69 -10.12 13.27
N SER A 173 -0.60 -10.43 14.56
CA SER A 173 0.66 -10.86 15.19
C SER A 173 0.98 -12.35 14.99
N CYS A 174 0.07 -13.14 14.40
CA CYS A 174 0.07 -14.61 14.40
C CYS A 174 0.02 -15.28 15.78
N GLY A 175 0.08 -14.52 16.87
CA GLY A 175 0.29 -15.04 18.23
C GLY A 175 1.68 -15.66 18.38
N SER A 176 2.18 -15.76 19.61
CA SER A 176 3.32 -16.63 19.88
C SER A 176 2.80 -18.07 19.93
N GLY A 177 2.65 -18.71 18.78
CA GLY A 177 2.51 -20.17 18.70
C GLY A 177 3.77 -20.76 19.32
N PHE A 178 3.73 -21.07 20.62
CA PHE A 178 4.77 -21.88 21.21
C PHE A 178 4.67 -23.25 20.53
N ASP A 179 5.78 -23.72 19.98
CA ASP A 179 5.91 -25.10 19.49
C ASP A 179 5.47 -26.03 20.63
N ASP A 180 4.30 -26.63 20.46
CA ASP A 180 3.71 -27.57 21.41
C ASP A 180 4.35 -28.97 21.31
N GLY A 181 5.40 -29.09 20.49
CA GLY A 181 6.12 -30.33 20.21
C GLY A 181 5.37 -31.25 19.25
N SER A 182 4.27 -30.80 18.62
CA SER A 182 3.52 -31.59 17.64
C SER A 182 4.27 -31.77 16.31
N GLY A 183 5.24 -30.89 16.02
CA GLY A 183 5.96 -30.87 14.74
C GLY A 183 5.09 -30.38 13.57
N ILE A 184 3.91 -29.83 13.84
CA ILE A 184 3.05 -29.19 12.84
C ILE A 184 3.56 -27.75 12.61
N LEU A 185 3.67 -27.35 11.35
CA LEU A 185 4.07 -25.98 11.00
C LEU A 185 2.97 -24.98 11.40
N HIS A 186 3.37 -23.86 11.98
CA HIS A 186 2.47 -22.74 12.31
C HIS A 186 2.16 -21.95 11.04
N SER A 187 0.98 -22.19 10.47
CA SER A 187 0.60 -21.70 9.14
C SER A 187 0.61 -20.18 9.04
N CYS A 188 0.17 -19.49 10.09
CA CYS A 188 0.20 -18.04 10.13
C CYS A 188 1.63 -17.49 10.03
N ASP A 189 2.58 -18.07 10.77
CA ASP A 189 3.97 -17.61 10.74
C ASP A 189 4.64 -17.88 9.38
N GLU A 190 4.36 -19.02 8.77
CA GLU A 190 4.86 -19.33 7.43
C GLU A 190 4.26 -18.40 6.37
N ALA A 191 2.94 -18.18 6.41
CA ALA A 191 2.28 -17.21 5.55
C ALA A 191 2.84 -15.79 5.75
N LYS A 192 3.03 -15.36 7.00
CA LYS A 192 3.60 -14.06 7.35
C LYS A 192 5.01 -13.88 6.78
N LYS A 193 5.89 -14.88 6.91
CA LYS A 193 7.27 -14.84 6.38
C LYS A 193 7.30 -14.65 4.86
N ILE A 194 6.35 -15.23 4.14
CA ILE A 194 6.24 -15.14 2.68
C ILE A 194 5.61 -13.81 2.26
N ILE A 195 4.52 -13.41 2.92
CA ILE A 195 3.67 -12.30 2.48
C ILE A 195 4.20 -10.95 2.97
N GLU A 196 4.49 -10.80 4.26
CA GLU A 196 4.81 -9.51 4.88
C GLU A 196 5.97 -8.74 4.20
N PRO A 197 7.07 -9.38 3.76
CA PRO A 197 8.15 -8.66 3.07
C PRO A 197 7.76 -8.10 1.69
N ASN A 198 6.64 -8.56 1.14
CA ASN A 198 6.23 -8.32 -0.25
C ASN A 198 4.91 -7.53 -0.37
N ILE A 199 4.35 -7.03 0.74
CA ILE A 199 3.12 -6.24 0.70
C ILE A 199 3.36 -4.76 0.38
N GLU A 200 2.51 -4.18 -0.47
CA GLU A 200 2.51 -2.74 -0.79
C GLU A 200 1.07 -2.17 -0.87
N LEU A 201 0.95 -0.83 -0.72
CA LEU A 201 -0.30 -0.04 -0.80
C LEU A 201 -0.27 1.00 -1.92
#